data_AF-A0A031J4A4-F1
#
_entry.id   AF-A0A031J4A4-F1
#
_cell.length_a   1.000
_cell.length_b   1.000
_cell.length_c   1.000
_cell.angle_alpha   90.00
_cell.angle_beta   90.00
_cell.angle_gamma   90.00
#
_symmetry.space_group_name_H-M   'P 1'
#
loop_
_entity.id
_entity.type
_entity.pdbx_description
1 polymer ?
#
loop_
_entity_poly.entity_id
_entity_poly.type
_entity_poly.pdbx_seq_one_letter_code
_entity_poly.pdbx_strand_id
1 'polypeptide(L)'
;MSTWFSNIQLGFDMATSLTIVGAAITWTIRQKKQAEAEKIRGINQNARSTGLQKVQDVLFEIEDKYSILVSKTQAFEKSIDLRVRWSDGAPDFTRLNKMIIDDSDFLVASVDRLQDIREELGQFYELIQVRRYSLIPLLDAIKEGDKYIGVFKRNIDEVGDAYNAMGSRNVWLLKELHATITLLNDEYGDELTNVSDELSNTLFEKIAANKKIRNAIQSIIFDKSYFYWVQRFVPDGKEEDFLKNVVITDEIQDRDLYIEVISNFISSLMKKNHELLSQVLETASNSVMQARIECKDILIALSAISHKLVMDNNNETLEQVIEKYDTEEYFGRNITIR
;
A
#
# COMPACT_ATOMS: atom_id res chain seq x y z
N MET A 1 36.14 -101.14 -3.54
CA MET A 1 36.73 -99.90 -4.09
C MET A 1 36.00 -99.59 -5.37
N SER A 2 35.36 -98.45 -5.61
CA SER A 2 35.24 -97.20 -4.87
C SER A 2 34.01 -96.49 -5.44
N THR A 3 33.16 -96.02 -4.54
CA THR A 3 32.10 -95.02 -4.73
C THR A 3 32.51 -93.89 -5.65
N TRP A 4 31.62 -93.46 -6.55
CA TRP A 4 31.45 -92.04 -6.90
C TRP A 4 30.10 -91.82 -7.60
N PHE A 5 29.02 -91.81 -6.81
CA PHE A 5 27.87 -90.97 -7.13
C PHE A 5 28.27 -89.54 -6.77
N SER A 6 28.88 -88.82 -7.70
CA SER A 6 29.07 -87.37 -7.56
C SER A 6 27.85 -86.66 -8.09
N ASN A 7 27.05 -86.16 -7.15
CA ASN A 7 26.26 -84.93 -7.23
C ASN A 7 26.40 -84.17 -8.55
N ILE A 8 25.49 -84.47 -9.49
CA ILE A 8 25.21 -83.58 -10.61
C ILE A 8 24.65 -82.30 -10.01
N GLN A 9 25.52 -81.29 -9.89
CA GLN A 9 25.36 -79.88 -10.24
C GLN A 9 23.93 -79.29 -10.31
N LEU A 10 23.03 -79.65 -9.38
CA LEU A 10 21.70 -79.04 -9.20
C LEU A 10 21.76 -77.66 -8.50
N GLY A 11 22.94 -77.25 -8.02
CA GLY A 11 23.14 -75.99 -7.31
C GLY A 11 23.48 -74.77 -8.17
N PHE A 12 23.87 -74.94 -9.44
CA PHE A 12 24.34 -73.83 -10.28
C PHE A 12 23.22 -73.15 -11.10
N ASP A 13 22.13 -73.88 -11.38
CA ASP A 13 21.02 -73.37 -12.19
C ASP A 13 19.91 -72.73 -11.33
N MET A 14 19.72 -73.18 -10.08
CA MET A 14 18.73 -72.59 -9.17
C MET A 14 19.17 -71.22 -8.60
N ALA A 15 20.44 -71.04 -8.23
CA ALA A 15 20.91 -69.76 -7.70
C ALA A 15 20.94 -68.66 -8.79
N THR A 16 21.33 -69.03 -10.01
CA THR A 16 21.34 -68.12 -11.16
C THR A 16 19.93 -67.77 -11.60
N SER A 17 19.01 -68.75 -11.66
CA SER A 17 17.59 -68.48 -11.96
C SER A 17 16.89 -67.66 -10.87
N LEU A 18 17.16 -67.91 -9.58
CA LEU A 18 16.69 -67.06 -8.48
C LEU A 18 17.25 -65.63 -8.58
N THR A 19 18.48 -65.46 -9.04
CA THR A 19 19.09 -64.15 -9.26
C THR A 19 18.44 -63.42 -10.45
N ILE A 20 18.14 -64.14 -11.54
CA ILE A 20 17.44 -63.57 -12.71
C ILE A 20 16.02 -63.15 -12.31
N VAL A 21 15.30 -63.99 -11.56
CA VAL A 21 13.94 -63.69 -11.08
C VAL A 21 13.98 -62.53 -10.07
N GLY A 22 14.93 -62.52 -9.13
CA GLY A 22 15.12 -61.43 -8.18
C GLY A 22 15.50 -60.11 -8.84
N ALA A 23 16.34 -60.14 -9.88
CA ALA A 23 16.70 -58.98 -10.69
C ALA A 23 15.50 -58.46 -11.49
N ALA A 24 14.68 -59.36 -12.07
CA ALA A 24 13.47 -59.00 -12.79
C ALA A 24 12.43 -58.32 -11.87
N ILE A 25 12.17 -58.87 -10.68
CA ILE A 25 11.26 -58.27 -9.68
C ILE A 25 11.80 -56.91 -9.22
N THR A 26 13.09 -56.81 -8.90
CA THR A 26 13.71 -55.54 -8.48
C THR A 26 13.64 -54.48 -9.58
N TRP A 27 13.85 -54.87 -10.83
CA TRP A 27 13.73 -53.99 -11.98
C TRP A 27 12.29 -53.52 -12.19
N THR A 28 11.29 -54.40 -12.09
CA THR A 28 9.87 -54.02 -12.17
C THR A 28 9.46 -53.07 -11.05
N ILE A 29 9.92 -53.30 -9.81
CA ILE A 29 9.67 -52.39 -8.68
C ILE A 29 10.34 -51.03 -8.92
N ARG A 30 11.57 -51.01 -9.41
CA ARG A 30 12.29 -49.77 -9.75
C ARG A 30 11.61 -49.03 -10.91
N GLN A 31 11.19 -49.74 -11.96
CA GLN A 31 10.41 -49.17 -13.06
C GLN A 31 9.09 -48.59 -12.59
N LYS A 32 8.36 -49.29 -11.72
CA LYS A 32 7.08 -48.80 -11.18
C LYS A 32 7.30 -47.54 -10.34
N LYS A 33 8.32 -47.53 -9.47
CA LYS A 33 8.70 -46.34 -8.70
C LYS A 33 9.17 -45.19 -9.59
N GLN A 34 9.91 -45.47 -10.66
CA GLN A 34 10.35 -44.47 -11.63
C GLN A 34 9.16 -43.93 -12.44
N ALA A 35 8.24 -44.77 -12.88
CA ALA A 35 7.03 -44.36 -13.60
C ALA A 35 6.06 -43.57 -12.71
N GLU A 36 5.91 -43.94 -11.44
CA GLU A 36 5.17 -43.14 -10.46
C GLU A 36 5.85 -41.79 -10.21
N ALA A 37 7.18 -41.77 -10.05
CA ALA A 37 7.93 -40.54 -9.91
C ALA A 37 7.87 -39.65 -11.16
N GLU A 38 7.90 -40.23 -12.37
CA GLU A 38 7.73 -39.52 -13.64
C GLU A 38 6.30 -39.00 -13.82
N LYS A 39 5.29 -39.76 -13.40
CA LYS A 39 3.89 -39.31 -13.40
C LYS A 39 3.69 -38.15 -12.43
N ILE A 40 4.22 -38.25 -11.21
CA ILE A 40 4.19 -37.16 -10.22
C ILE A 40 4.95 -35.95 -10.76
N ARG A 41 6.12 -36.16 -11.36
CA ARG A 41 6.91 -35.10 -12.00
C ARG A 41 6.16 -34.44 -13.16
N GLY A 42 5.47 -35.21 -13.99
CA GLY A 42 4.64 -34.70 -15.09
C GLY A 42 3.41 -33.93 -14.59
N ILE A 43 2.75 -34.40 -13.54
CA ILE A 43 1.64 -33.68 -12.88
C ILE A 43 2.14 -32.36 -12.28
N ASN A 44 3.29 -32.38 -11.59
CA ASN A 44 3.90 -31.16 -11.04
C ASN A 44 4.33 -30.18 -12.14
N GLN A 45 4.87 -30.67 -13.26
CA GLN A 45 5.20 -29.83 -14.42
C GLN A 45 3.97 -29.22 -15.07
N ASN A 46 2.87 -29.97 -15.20
CA ASN A 46 1.61 -29.46 -15.75
C ASN A 46 0.96 -28.45 -14.81
N ALA A 47 0.85 -28.75 -13.51
CA ALA A 47 0.32 -27.84 -12.49
C ALA A 47 1.10 -26.53 -12.45
N ARG A 48 2.42 -26.60 -12.60
CA ARG A 48 3.30 -25.43 -12.69
C ARG A 48 3.14 -24.65 -13.97
N SER A 49 3.02 -25.31 -15.12
CA SER A 49 2.78 -24.64 -16.40
C SER A 49 1.45 -23.86 -16.37
N THR A 50 0.40 -24.49 -15.86
CA THR A 50 -0.90 -23.85 -15.63
C THR A 50 -0.80 -22.72 -14.59
N GLY A 51 -0.06 -22.93 -13.50
CA GLY A 51 0.22 -21.92 -12.48
C GLY A 51 0.94 -20.70 -13.05
N LEU A 52 1.98 -20.92 -13.87
CA LEU A 52 2.74 -19.87 -14.55
C LEU A 52 1.83 -19.05 -15.47
N GLN A 53 1.06 -19.72 -16.33
CA GLN A 53 0.16 -19.05 -17.25
C GLN A 53 -0.86 -18.19 -16.47
N LYS A 54 -1.45 -18.73 -15.40
CA LYS A 54 -2.41 -17.97 -14.60
C LYS A 54 -1.78 -16.80 -13.85
N VAL A 55 -0.56 -16.96 -13.33
CA VAL A 55 0.19 -15.87 -12.68
C VAL A 55 0.51 -14.78 -13.70
N GLN A 56 0.93 -15.14 -14.91
CA GLN A 56 1.19 -14.19 -16.01
C GLN A 56 -0.09 -13.46 -16.45
N ASP A 57 -1.21 -14.16 -16.61
CA ASP A 57 -2.49 -13.54 -16.94
C ASP A 57 -2.90 -12.50 -15.88
N VAL A 58 -2.76 -12.84 -14.59
CA VAL A 58 -3.05 -11.89 -13.51
C VAL A 58 -2.05 -10.75 -13.50
N LEU A 59 -0.77 -11.01 -13.74
CA LEU A 59 0.25 -9.97 -13.84
C LEU A 59 -0.13 -8.94 -14.93
N PHE A 60 -0.48 -9.38 -16.13
CA PHE A 60 -0.89 -8.48 -17.22
C PHE A 60 -2.14 -7.64 -16.86
N GLU A 61 -3.16 -8.25 -16.26
CA GLU A 61 -4.35 -7.51 -15.83
C GLU A 61 -4.03 -6.44 -14.76
N ILE A 62 -3.12 -6.76 -13.84
CA ILE A 62 -2.70 -5.85 -12.78
C ILE A 62 -1.79 -4.74 -13.33
N GLU A 63 -0.94 -5.05 -14.32
CA GLU A 63 -0.11 -4.07 -15.04
C GLU A 63 -0.96 -3.01 -15.75
N ASP A 64 -2.02 -3.43 -16.44
CA ASP A 64 -2.95 -2.51 -17.10
C ASP A 64 -3.60 -1.54 -16.10
N LYS A 65 -4.07 -2.06 -14.96
CA LYS A 65 -4.65 -1.22 -13.90
C LYS A 65 -3.61 -0.32 -13.23
N TYR A 66 -2.41 -0.83 -13.01
CA TYR A 66 -1.31 -0.05 -12.46
C TYR A 66 -0.90 1.10 -13.39
N SER A 67 -0.85 0.87 -14.70
CA SER A 67 -0.53 1.91 -15.70
C SER A 67 -1.49 3.11 -15.62
N ILE A 68 -2.80 2.85 -15.50
CA ILE A 68 -3.82 3.89 -15.31
C ILE A 68 -3.58 4.64 -13.99
N LEU A 69 -3.34 3.91 -12.90
CA LEU A 69 -3.05 4.48 -11.59
C LEU A 69 -1.80 5.38 -11.64
N VAL A 70 -0.71 4.92 -12.24
CA VAL A 70 0.53 5.71 -12.41
C VAL A 70 0.25 7.04 -13.10
N SER A 71 -0.50 7.02 -14.20
CA SER A 71 -0.84 8.24 -14.94
C SER A 71 -1.59 9.25 -14.07
N LYS A 72 -2.64 8.80 -13.35
CA LYS A 72 -3.45 9.68 -12.49
C LYS A 72 -2.67 10.19 -11.28
N THR A 73 -1.94 9.30 -10.60
CA THR A 73 -1.14 9.65 -9.40
C THR A 73 -0.05 10.66 -9.73
N GLN A 74 0.71 10.45 -10.80
CA GLN A 74 1.73 11.40 -11.24
C GLN A 74 1.15 12.77 -11.62
N ALA A 75 -0.01 12.81 -12.26
CA ALA A 75 -0.66 14.07 -12.62
C ALA A 75 -1.02 14.89 -11.38
N PHE A 76 -1.53 14.21 -10.33
CA PHE A 76 -1.80 14.84 -9.05
C PHE A 76 -0.51 15.27 -8.33
N GLU A 77 0.45 14.37 -8.16
CA GLU A 77 1.74 14.65 -7.50
C GLU A 77 2.49 15.81 -8.17
N LYS A 78 2.63 15.81 -9.50
CA LYS A 78 3.28 16.91 -10.25
C LYS A 78 2.56 18.25 -10.04
N SER A 79 1.25 18.25 -9.81
CA SER A 79 0.49 19.46 -9.53
C SER A 79 0.83 20.06 -8.16
N ILE A 80 1.27 19.24 -7.21
CA ILE A 80 1.62 19.64 -5.84
C ILE A 80 3.13 19.80 -5.68
N ASP A 81 3.90 18.74 -5.91
CA ASP A 81 5.30 18.61 -5.52
C ASP A 81 6.23 19.56 -6.26
N LEU A 82 5.93 19.91 -7.52
CA LEU A 82 6.69 20.92 -8.27
C LEU A 82 6.58 22.33 -7.66
N ARG A 83 5.59 22.53 -6.79
CA ARG A 83 5.28 23.80 -6.11
C ARG A 83 5.66 23.78 -4.63
N VAL A 84 6.09 22.64 -4.08
CA VAL A 84 6.63 22.54 -2.72
C VAL A 84 8.15 22.51 -2.81
N ARG A 85 8.82 23.43 -2.13
CA ARG A 85 10.29 23.43 -2.03
C ARG A 85 10.70 23.07 -0.62
N TRP A 86 11.91 22.56 -0.46
CA TRP A 86 12.50 22.35 0.87
C TRP A 86 13.53 23.44 1.12
N SER A 87 13.36 24.20 2.19
CA SER A 87 14.30 25.22 2.66
C SER A 87 14.53 25.02 4.16
N ASP A 88 15.79 24.95 4.59
CA ASP A 88 16.16 24.84 6.01
C ASP A 88 15.46 23.71 6.78
N GLY A 89 15.19 22.58 6.12
CA GLY A 89 14.53 21.42 6.73
C GLY A 89 13.00 21.51 6.85
N ALA A 90 12.38 22.58 6.33
CA ALA A 90 10.92 22.75 6.31
C ALA A 90 10.38 22.90 4.87
N PRO A 91 9.13 22.47 4.61
CA PRO A 91 8.48 22.71 3.33
C PRO A 91 8.09 24.19 3.19
N ASP A 92 8.51 24.81 2.08
CA ASP A 92 8.09 26.12 1.61
C ASP A 92 6.89 25.96 0.66
N PHE A 93 5.73 26.40 1.13
CA PHE A 93 4.46 26.34 0.40
C PHE A 93 4.17 27.60 -0.43
N THR A 94 5.07 28.59 -0.52
CA THR A 94 4.79 29.90 -1.13
C THR A 94 4.20 29.77 -2.54
N ARG A 95 4.71 28.85 -3.37
CA ARG A 95 4.21 28.66 -4.75
C ARG A 95 2.89 27.92 -4.80
N LEU A 96 2.67 26.96 -3.91
CA LEU A 96 1.41 26.22 -3.83
C LEU A 96 0.29 27.11 -3.28
N ASN A 97 0.58 27.91 -2.26
CA ASN A 97 -0.32 28.93 -1.73
C ASN A 97 -0.74 29.91 -2.83
N LYS A 98 0.23 30.40 -3.63
CA LYS A 98 -0.07 31.28 -4.76
C LYS A 98 -0.99 30.61 -5.78
N MET A 99 -0.78 29.33 -6.10
CA MET A 99 -1.66 28.59 -6.99
C MET A 99 -3.09 28.49 -6.45
N ILE A 100 -3.26 28.22 -5.16
CA ILE A 100 -4.56 28.15 -4.50
C ILE A 100 -5.28 29.51 -4.52
N ILE A 101 -4.53 30.61 -4.39
CA ILE A 101 -5.08 31.97 -4.42
C ILE A 101 -5.48 32.39 -5.84
N ASP A 102 -4.59 32.15 -6.81
CA ASP A 102 -4.72 32.69 -8.17
C ASP A 102 -5.69 31.86 -9.03
N ASP A 103 -5.89 30.57 -8.73
CA ASP A 103 -6.74 29.64 -9.48
C ASP A 103 -7.86 29.08 -8.59
N SER A 104 -9.07 29.63 -8.76
CA SER A 104 -10.27 29.24 -7.99
C SER A 104 -10.67 27.77 -8.18
N ASP A 105 -10.29 27.17 -9.31
CA ASP A 105 -10.69 25.79 -9.65
C ASP A 105 -9.64 24.77 -9.21
N PHE A 106 -8.45 25.21 -8.80
CA PHE A 106 -7.33 24.34 -8.46
C PHE A 106 -7.68 23.34 -7.34
N LEU A 107 -8.33 23.81 -6.27
CA LEU A 107 -8.72 22.94 -5.15
C LEU A 107 -9.80 21.94 -5.55
N VAL A 108 -10.80 22.39 -6.31
CA VAL A 108 -11.88 21.52 -6.81
C VAL A 108 -11.29 20.43 -7.70
N ALA A 109 -10.44 20.81 -8.66
CA ALA A 109 -9.75 19.86 -9.52
C ALA A 109 -8.81 18.91 -8.76
N SER A 110 -8.19 19.37 -7.67
CA SER A 110 -7.33 18.54 -6.82
C SER A 110 -8.14 17.51 -6.04
N VAL A 111 -9.30 17.90 -5.52
CA VAL A 111 -10.25 17.00 -4.85
C VAL A 111 -10.79 15.96 -5.83
N ASP A 112 -11.19 16.37 -7.03
CA ASP A 112 -11.71 15.45 -8.05
C ASP A 112 -10.64 14.44 -8.48
N ARG A 113 -9.39 14.89 -8.70
CA ARG A 113 -8.25 13.99 -8.99
C ARG A 113 -8.01 12.99 -7.87
N LEU A 114 -8.09 13.40 -6.61
CA LEU A 114 -7.92 12.47 -5.48
C LEU A 114 -9.05 11.44 -5.43
N GLN A 115 -10.28 11.85 -5.73
CA GLN A 115 -11.42 10.94 -5.80
C GLN A 115 -11.28 9.93 -6.95
N ASP A 116 -10.88 10.39 -8.12
CA ASP A 116 -10.54 9.54 -9.28
C ASP A 116 -9.45 8.51 -8.94
N ILE A 117 -8.35 8.94 -8.28
CA ILE A 117 -7.27 8.03 -7.89
C ILE A 117 -7.78 6.99 -6.89
N ARG A 118 -8.61 7.40 -5.92
CA ARG A 118 -9.22 6.48 -4.96
C ARG A 118 -10.08 5.43 -5.66
N GLU A 119 -10.86 5.82 -6.66
CA GLU A 119 -11.69 4.89 -7.42
C GLU A 119 -10.83 3.87 -8.19
N GLU A 120 -9.75 4.31 -8.87
CA GLU A 120 -8.84 3.39 -9.55
C GLU A 120 -8.09 2.48 -8.58
N LEU A 121 -7.66 3.00 -7.42
CA LEU A 121 -7.04 2.18 -6.36
C LEU A 121 -8.02 1.14 -5.82
N GLY A 122 -9.29 1.50 -5.67
CA GLY A 122 -10.37 0.58 -5.30
C GLY A 122 -10.55 -0.53 -6.32
N GLN A 123 -10.59 -0.20 -7.61
CA GLN A 123 -10.68 -1.19 -8.69
C GLN A 123 -9.45 -2.12 -8.72
N PHE A 124 -8.25 -1.57 -8.51
CA PHE A 124 -7.01 -2.34 -8.41
C PHE A 124 -7.08 -3.33 -7.24
N TYR A 125 -7.50 -2.85 -6.06
CA TYR A 125 -7.66 -3.65 -4.85
C TYR A 125 -8.71 -4.76 -5.02
N GLU A 126 -9.88 -4.44 -5.58
CA GLU A 126 -10.93 -5.42 -5.85
C GLU A 126 -10.46 -6.51 -6.82
N LEU A 127 -9.74 -6.11 -7.88
CA LEU A 127 -9.18 -7.05 -8.84
C LEU A 127 -8.26 -8.06 -8.16
N ILE A 128 -7.29 -7.60 -7.36
CA ILE A 128 -6.36 -8.52 -6.69
C ILE A 128 -7.06 -9.39 -5.65
N GLN A 129 -8.04 -8.85 -4.93
CA GLN A 129 -8.88 -9.60 -3.99
C GLN A 129 -9.67 -10.71 -4.68
N VAL A 130 -10.19 -10.47 -5.88
CA VAL A 130 -10.86 -11.52 -6.67
C VAL A 130 -9.85 -12.56 -7.15
N ARG A 131 -8.68 -12.14 -7.63
CA ARG A 131 -7.66 -13.05 -8.17
C ARG A 131 -7.07 -13.99 -7.10
N ARG A 132 -7.10 -13.62 -5.82
CA ARG A 132 -6.67 -14.50 -4.71
C ARG A 132 -7.34 -15.87 -4.72
N TYR A 133 -8.62 -15.96 -5.09
CA TYR A 133 -9.37 -17.23 -5.12
C TYR A 133 -8.89 -18.19 -6.20
N SER A 134 -8.24 -17.66 -7.24
CA SER A 134 -7.60 -18.45 -8.29
C SER A 134 -6.11 -18.68 -8.06
N LEU A 135 -5.41 -17.69 -7.51
CA LEU A 135 -3.96 -17.75 -7.31
C LEU A 135 -3.56 -18.60 -6.10
N ILE A 136 -4.25 -18.46 -4.97
CA ILE A 136 -3.89 -19.18 -3.73
C ILE A 136 -3.90 -20.70 -3.93
N PRO A 137 -4.95 -21.33 -4.49
CA PRO A 137 -4.95 -22.78 -4.72
C PRO A 137 -3.84 -23.26 -5.65
N LEU A 138 -3.44 -22.42 -6.62
CA LEU A 138 -2.36 -22.75 -7.54
C LEU A 138 -1.01 -22.68 -6.84
N LEU A 139 -0.78 -21.63 -6.05
CA LEU A 139 0.45 -21.46 -5.27
C LEU A 139 0.60 -22.56 -4.21
N ASP A 140 -0.50 -22.96 -3.57
CA ASP A 140 -0.54 -24.05 -2.58
C ASP A 140 -0.10 -25.40 -3.18
N ALA A 141 -0.39 -25.63 -4.46
CA ALA A 141 0.00 -26.85 -5.17
C ALA A 141 1.51 -26.91 -5.52
N ILE A 142 2.27 -25.84 -5.27
CA ILE A 142 3.70 -25.73 -5.61
C ILE A 142 4.55 -25.91 -4.35
N LYS A 143 5.75 -26.48 -4.51
CA LYS A 143 6.72 -26.61 -3.42
C LYS A 143 7.12 -25.22 -2.90
N GLU A 144 7.03 -25.01 -1.58
CA GLU A 144 7.17 -23.70 -0.91
C GLU A 144 6.01 -22.71 -1.16
N GLY A 145 4.85 -23.22 -1.59
CA GLY A 145 3.60 -22.48 -1.81
C GLY A 145 3.21 -21.49 -0.72
N ASP A 146 3.33 -21.93 0.55
CA ASP A 146 2.98 -21.13 1.72
C ASP A 146 3.72 -19.79 1.79
N LYS A 147 4.98 -19.73 1.34
CA LYS A 147 5.76 -18.48 1.31
C LYS A 147 5.23 -17.52 0.26
N TYR A 148 4.92 -18.01 -0.94
CA TYR A 148 4.31 -17.20 -2.01
C TYR A 148 2.95 -16.64 -1.56
N ILE A 149 2.14 -17.48 -0.90
CA ILE A 149 0.83 -17.08 -0.36
C ILE A 149 0.99 -16.03 0.74
N GLY A 150 1.99 -16.17 1.63
CA GLY A 150 2.27 -15.22 2.69
C GLY A 150 2.59 -13.83 2.16
N VAL A 151 3.54 -13.73 1.22
CA VAL A 151 3.90 -12.46 0.56
C VAL A 151 2.68 -11.86 -0.16
N PHE A 152 1.95 -12.68 -0.91
CA PHE A 152 0.80 -12.21 -1.67
C PHE A 152 -0.32 -11.65 -0.78
N LYS A 153 -0.65 -12.32 0.34
CA LYS A 153 -1.65 -11.85 1.30
C LYS A 153 -1.22 -10.54 1.95
N ARG A 154 0.03 -10.45 2.40
CA ARG A 154 0.57 -9.24 3.02
C ARG A 154 0.46 -8.04 2.08
N ASN A 155 0.88 -8.19 0.83
CA ASN A 155 0.83 -7.10 -0.14
C ASN A 155 -0.64 -6.68 -0.47
N ILE A 156 -1.59 -7.63 -0.46
CA ILE A 156 -3.02 -7.32 -0.57
C ILE A 156 -3.50 -6.48 0.62
N ASP A 157 -3.12 -6.86 1.84
CA ASP A 157 -3.50 -6.14 3.05
C ASP A 157 -2.89 -4.72 3.06
N GLU A 158 -1.62 -4.57 2.66
CA GLU A 158 -0.92 -3.27 2.52
C GLU A 158 -1.63 -2.33 1.52
N VAL A 159 -2.09 -2.84 0.37
CA VAL A 159 -2.91 -2.04 -0.58
C VAL A 159 -4.28 -1.70 0.01
N GLY A 160 -4.90 -2.61 0.77
CA GLY A 160 -6.16 -2.35 1.46
C GLY A 160 -6.04 -1.21 2.49
N ASP A 161 -4.96 -1.21 3.25
CA ASP A 161 -4.66 -0.14 4.22
C ASP A 161 -4.40 1.20 3.52
N ALA A 162 -3.65 1.19 2.42
CA ALA A 162 -3.42 2.38 1.59
C ALA A 162 -4.73 2.94 1.01
N TYR A 163 -5.61 2.07 0.50
CA TYR A 163 -6.94 2.46 0.02
C TYR A 163 -7.79 3.13 1.11
N ASN A 164 -7.82 2.54 2.30
CA ASN A 164 -8.58 3.07 3.44
C ASN A 164 -8.05 4.43 3.91
N ALA A 165 -6.72 4.59 3.94
CA ALA A 165 -6.07 5.85 4.30
C ALA A 165 -6.39 6.98 3.31
N MET A 166 -6.37 6.69 2.00
CA MET A 166 -6.68 7.67 0.95
C MET A 166 -8.15 8.10 0.94
N GLY A 167 -9.08 7.14 1.05
CA GLY A 167 -10.50 7.39 0.82
C GLY A 167 -11.25 8.12 1.93
N SER A 168 -10.75 8.03 3.18
CA SER A 168 -11.44 8.57 4.36
C SER A 168 -10.81 9.84 4.93
N ARG A 169 -9.48 10.02 4.81
CA ARG A 169 -8.77 11.04 5.59
C ARG A 169 -8.52 12.32 4.81
N ASN A 170 -7.73 12.25 3.74
CA ASN A 170 -7.24 13.43 3.04
C ASN A 170 -8.33 14.18 2.24
N VAL A 171 -9.20 13.45 1.53
CA VAL A 171 -10.25 14.07 0.69
C VAL A 171 -11.26 14.83 1.53
N TRP A 172 -11.73 14.22 2.63
CA TRP A 172 -12.72 14.84 3.51
C TRP A 172 -12.13 16.00 4.31
N LEU A 173 -10.92 15.84 4.85
CA LEU A 173 -10.22 16.94 5.51
C LEU A 173 -10.04 18.14 4.58
N LEU A 174 -9.62 17.92 3.33
CA LEU A 174 -9.45 19.00 2.36
C LEU A 174 -10.77 19.72 2.05
N LYS A 175 -11.87 18.97 1.89
CA LYS A 175 -13.21 19.54 1.67
C LYS A 175 -13.70 20.34 2.88
N GLU A 176 -13.59 19.79 4.10
CA GLU A 176 -14.02 20.46 5.34
C GLU A 176 -13.18 21.69 5.66
N LEU A 177 -11.85 21.60 5.49
CA LEU A 177 -10.94 22.72 5.70
C LEU A 177 -11.19 23.84 4.69
N HIS A 178 -11.36 23.50 3.41
CA HIS A 178 -11.71 24.48 2.39
C HIS A 178 -13.03 25.17 2.71
N ALA A 179 -14.09 24.42 3.05
CA ALA A 179 -15.37 24.98 3.44
C ALA A 179 -15.27 25.89 4.68
N THR A 180 -14.44 25.51 5.65
CA THR A 180 -14.19 26.31 6.87
C THR A 180 -13.48 27.62 6.52
N ILE A 181 -12.49 27.57 5.62
CA ILE A 181 -11.75 28.76 5.16
C ILE A 181 -12.65 29.68 4.32
N THR A 182 -13.46 29.12 3.42
CA THR A 182 -14.45 29.90 2.64
C THR A 182 -15.41 30.62 3.57
N LEU A 183 -15.98 29.90 4.54
CA LEU A 183 -16.92 30.46 5.51
C LEU A 183 -16.25 31.53 6.41
N LEU A 184 -14.96 31.39 6.71
CA LEU A 184 -14.19 32.42 7.43
C LEU A 184 -13.96 33.66 6.56
N ASN A 185 -13.56 33.48 5.29
CA ASN A 185 -13.28 34.57 4.36
C ASN A 185 -14.56 35.33 3.96
N ASP A 186 -15.69 34.64 3.82
CA ASP A 186 -16.99 35.26 3.52
C ASP A 186 -17.46 36.19 4.64
N GLU A 187 -17.16 35.84 5.89
CA GLU A 187 -17.58 36.62 7.07
C GLU A 187 -16.56 37.71 7.45
N TYR A 188 -15.26 37.45 7.29
CA TYR A 188 -14.18 38.32 7.82
C TYR A 188 -13.04 38.62 6.84
N GLY A 189 -13.17 38.34 5.54
CA GLY A 189 -12.09 38.43 4.55
C GLY A 189 -11.37 39.79 4.48
N ASP A 190 -12.12 40.89 4.60
CA ASP A 190 -11.57 42.25 4.62
C ASP A 190 -10.76 42.54 5.91
N GLU A 191 -11.15 41.93 7.04
CA GLU A 191 -10.44 42.06 8.31
C GLU A 191 -9.17 41.18 8.36
N LEU A 192 -9.16 40.07 7.60
CA LEU A 192 -8.03 39.13 7.53
C LEU A 192 -6.87 39.62 6.66
N THR A 193 -7.11 40.55 5.73
CA THR A 193 -6.07 41.08 4.84
C THR A 193 -5.18 42.13 5.49
N ASN A 194 -5.60 42.74 6.61
CA ASN A 194 -4.88 43.80 7.33
C ASN A 194 -4.82 43.55 8.85
N VAL A 195 -4.45 42.33 9.27
CA VAL A 195 -4.38 41.98 10.69
C VAL A 195 -3.15 42.66 11.34
N SER A 196 -3.37 43.73 12.09
CA SER A 196 -2.40 44.19 13.10
C SER A 196 -2.47 43.29 14.34
N ASP A 197 -1.40 43.24 15.14
CA ASP A 197 -1.38 42.43 16.37
C ASP A 197 -2.52 42.79 17.34
N GLU A 198 -2.94 44.06 17.38
CA GLU A 198 -4.08 44.54 18.18
C GLU A 198 -5.44 44.10 17.60
N LEU A 199 -5.60 44.08 16.28
CA LEU A 199 -6.83 43.57 15.64
C LEU A 199 -6.96 42.04 15.81
N SER A 200 -5.83 41.34 15.94
CA SER A 200 -5.78 39.88 15.99
C SER A 200 -6.58 39.32 17.17
N ASN A 201 -6.47 39.92 18.36
CA ASN A 201 -7.22 39.45 19.54
C ASN A 201 -8.73 39.69 19.39
N THR A 202 -9.12 40.85 18.85
CA THR A 202 -10.55 41.18 18.63
C THR A 202 -11.17 40.24 17.59
N LEU A 203 -10.45 39.97 16.50
CA LEU A 203 -10.91 39.08 15.44
C LEU A 203 -10.96 37.62 15.93
N PHE A 204 -9.99 37.20 16.74
CA PHE A 204 -10.00 35.90 17.40
C PHE A 204 -11.27 35.71 18.25
N GLU A 205 -11.62 36.69 19.09
CA GLU A 205 -12.82 36.63 19.92
C GLU A 205 -14.11 36.53 19.08
N LYS A 206 -14.20 37.30 17.98
CA LYS A 206 -15.33 37.20 17.04
C LYS A 206 -15.46 35.80 16.44
N ILE A 207 -14.34 35.23 15.97
CA ILE A 207 -14.30 33.89 15.36
C ILE A 207 -14.67 32.82 16.39
N ALA A 208 -14.09 32.88 17.58
CA ALA A 208 -14.35 31.94 18.67
C ALA A 208 -15.81 31.97 19.15
N ALA A 209 -16.44 33.15 19.12
CA ALA A 209 -17.85 33.34 19.47
C ALA A 209 -18.82 32.89 18.34
N ASN A 210 -18.36 32.86 17.09
CA ASN A 210 -19.20 32.48 15.95
C ASN A 210 -19.51 30.98 15.96
N LYS A 211 -20.75 30.63 16.30
CA LYS A 211 -21.21 29.24 16.42
C LYS A 211 -21.01 28.42 15.14
N LYS A 212 -21.19 29.02 13.95
CA LYS A 212 -21.04 28.29 12.68
C LYS A 212 -19.58 27.92 12.44
N ILE A 213 -18.67 28.88 12.58
CA ILE A 213 -17.22 28.66 12.43
C ILE A 213 -16.73 27.67 13.49
N ARG A 214 -17.12 27.87 14.75
CA ARG A 214 -16.73 26.99 15.85
C ARG A 214 -17.14 25.53 15.60
N ASN A 215 -18.37 25.31 15.13
CA ASN A 215 -18.83 23.96 14.82
C ASN A 215 -18.01 23.32 13.67
N ALA A 216 -17.66 24.10 12.64
CA ALA A 216 -16.83 23.61 11.53
C ALA A 216 -15.40 23.26 12.01
N ILE A 217 -14.80 24.11 12.85
CA ILE A 217 -13.51 23.87 13.49
C ILE A 217 -13.55 22.59 14.35
N GLN A 218 -14.59 22.43 15.16
CA GLN A 218 -14.76 21.27 16.03
C GLN A 218 -14.93 19.98 15.22
N SER A 219 -15.64 20.01 14.09
CA SER A 219 -15.75 18.87 13.15
C SER A 219 -14.36 18.35 12.77
N ILE A 220 -13.44 19.26 12.46
CA ILE A 220 -12.08 18.89 12.05
C ILE A 220 -11.24 18.39 13.24
N ILE A 221 -11.28 19.11 14.37
CA ILE A 221 -10.39 18.82 15.51
C ILE A 221 -10.75 17.52 16.22
N PHE A 222 -12.05 17.19 16.30
CA PHE A 222 -12.52 15.97 16.98
C PHE A 222 -12.57 14.73 16.08
N ASP A 223 -12.35 14.86 14.77
CA ASP A 223 -12.24 13.68 13.92
C ASP A 223 -10.88 13.00 14.13
N LYS A 224 -10.92 11.82 14.76
CA LYS A 224 -9.75 10.96 14.98
C LYS A 224 -8.97 10.68 13.69
N SER A 225 -9.65 10.63 12.55
CA SER A 225 -9.06 10.36 11.24
C SER A 225 -8.17 11.50 10.77
N TYR A 226 -8.39 12.72 11.27
CA TYR A 226 -7.59 13.91 10.94
C TYR A 226 -6.45 14.16 11.94
N PHE A 227 -6.35 13.34 13.01
CA PHE A 227 -5.38 13.55 14.08
C PHE A 227 -3.93 13.64 13.60
N TYR A 228 -3.55 12.89 12.55
CA TYR A 228 -2.21 12.96 11.94
C TYR A 228 -1.82 14.39 11.52
N TRP A 229 -2.80 15.23 11.21
CA TRP A 229 -2.62 16.63 10.84
C TRP A 229 -2.97 17.56 12.00
N VAL A 230 -4.05 17.29 12.74
CA VAL A 230 -4.50 18.11 13.90
C VAL A 230 -3.44 18.15 15.01
N GLN A 231 -2.63 17.10 15.19
CA GLN A 231 -1.55 17.09 16.17
C GLN A 231 -0.55 18.26 16.02
N ARG A 232 -0.47 18.89 14.83
CA ARG A 232 0.38 20.07 14.58
C ARG A 232 -0.07 21.32 15.36
N PHE A 233 -1.31 21.34 15.85
CA PHE A 233 -1.84 22.43 16.68
C PHE A 233 -1.79 22.08 18.17
N VAL A 234 -1.37 20.86 18.51
CA VAL A 234 -1.19 20.41 19.89
C VAL A 234 0.18 20.84 20.38
N PRO A 235 0.30 21.35 21.62
CA PRO A 235 1.60 21.66 22.20
C PRO A 235 2.52 20.44 22.22
N ASP A 236 3.79 20.66 21.89
CA ASP A 236 4.81 19.61 21.79
C ASP A 236 4.82 18.69 23.02
N GLY A 237 4.71 17.39 22.78
CA GLY A 237 4.74 16.36 23.82
C GLY A 237 3.39 16.09 24.49
N LYS A 238 2.31 16.77 24.11
CA LYS A 238 0.94 16.54 24.61
C LYS A 238 0.03 15.84 23.59
N GLU A 239 0.56 15.36 22.47
CA GLU A 239 -0.22 14.78 21.36
C GLU A 239 -1.01 13.56 21.80
N GLU A 240 -0.38 12.63 22.54
CA GLU A 240 -1.07 11.46 23.08
C GLU A 240 -2.14 11.82 24.10
N ASP A 241 -1.86 12.81 24.96
CA ASP A 241 -2.80 13.26 25.98
C ASP A 241 -4.02 13.92 25.34
N PHE A 242 -3.82 14.72 24.29
CA PHE A 242 -4.93 15.29 23.52
C PHE A 242 -5.79 14.19 22.88
N LEU A 243 -5.15 13.19 22.25
CA LEU A 243 -5.87 12.09 21.62
C LEU A 243 -6.72 11.31 22.64
N LYS A 244 -6.16 10.99 23.81
CA LYS A 244 -6.83 10.18 24.85
C LYS A 244 -7.89 10.97 25.63
N ASN A 245 -7.56 12.20 26.04
CA ASN A 245 -8.33 12.98 27.02
C ASN A 245 -9.29 13.99 26.38
N VAL A 246 -9.19 14.21 25.05
CA VAL A 246 -10.02 15.18 24.32
C VAL A 246 -10.74 14.57 23.11
N VAL A 247 -10.06 13.75 22.29
CA VAL A 247 -10.62 13.25 21.01
C VAL A 247 -11.38 11.93 21.15
N ILE A 248 -10.84 10.95 21.88
CA ILE A 248 -11.43 9.59 21.97
C ILE A 248 -12.49 9.46 23.06
N THR A 249 -12.47 10.34 24.06
CA THR A 249 -13.37 10.30 25.22
C THR A 249 -14.77 10.81 24.90
N ASP A 250 -15.79 10.25 25.58
CA ASP A 250 -17.18 10.71 25.46
C ASP A 250 -17.39 12.12 26.05
N GLU A 251 -16.57 12.48 27.05
CA GLU A 251 -16.56 13.81 27.67
C GLU A 251 -15.13 14.34 27.75
N ILE A 252 -14.92 15.61 27.36
CA ILE A 252 -13.60 16.26 27.39
C ILE A 252 -13.08 16.33 28.83
N GLN A 253 -11.98 15.63 29.10
CA GLN A 253 -11.37 15.53 30.43
C GLN A 253 -10.32 16.62 30.66
N ASP A 254 -9.61 17.04 29.60
CA ASP A 254 -8.65 18.15 29.64
C ASP A 254 -9.18 19.35 28.86
N ARG A 255 -9.90 20.23 29.57
CA ARG A 255 -10.50 21.43 28.97
C ARG A 255 -9.46 22.49 28.59
N ASP A 256 -8.36 22.57 29.35
CA ASP A 256 -7.33 23.57 29.11
C ASP A 256 -6.58 23.24 27.81
N LEU A 257 -6.18 21.98 27.65
CA LEU A 257 -5.57 21.49 26.42
C LEU A 257 -6.50 21.62 25.21
N TYR A 258 -7.80 21.33 25.39
CA TYR A 258 -8.80 21.55 24.35
C TYR A 258 -8.86 23.03 23.90
N ILE A 259 -8.93 23.98 24.84
CA ILE A 259 -8.98 25.42 24.52
C ILE A 259 -7.69 25.86 23.84
N GLU A 260 -6.53 25.37 24.29
CA GLU A 260 -5.21 25.67 23.73
C GLU A 260 -5.13 25.24 22.26
N VAL A 261 -5.54 24.00 21.94
CA VAL A 261 -5.54 23.47 20.56
C VAL A 261 -6.47 24.25 19.65
N ILE A 262 -7.69 24.54 20.11
CA ILE A 262 -8.65 25.37 19.36
C ILE A 262 -8.07 26.76 19.07
N SER A 263 -7.39 27.35 20.07
CA SER A 263 -6.79 28.67 19.94
C SER A 263 -5.64 28.69 18.94
N ASN A 264 -4.78 27.67 18.96
CA ASN A 264 -3.70 27.49 17.98
C ASN A 264 -4.25 27.30 16.56
N PHE A 265 -5.34 26.53 16.43
CA PHE A 265 -5.99 26.30 15.16
C PHE A 265 -6.63 27.57 14.57
N ILE A 266 -7.41 28.31 15.37
CA ILE A 266 -8.00 29.60 14.95
C ILE A 266 -6.89 30.58 14.56
N SER A 267 -5.83 30.69 15.35
CA SER A 267 -4.71 31.58 15.06
C SER A 267 -4.04 31.25 13.72
N SER A 268 -3.94 29.95 13.42
CA SER A 268 -3.39 29.46 12.15
C SER A 268 -4.35 29.69 10.98
N LEU A 269 -5.66 29.49 11.16
CA LEU A 269 -6.67 29.84 10.15
C LEU A 269 -6.60 31.33 9.78
N MET A 270 -6.44 32.21 10.76
CA MET A 270 -6.36 33.65 10.52
C MET A 270 -5.10 34.07 9.75
N LYS A 271 -3.95 33.47 10.07
CA LYS A 271 -2.65 33.92 9.55
C LYS A 271 -2.17 33.14 8.34
N LYS A 272 -2.63 31.90 8.17
CA LYS A 272 -2.02 30.88 7.32
C LYS A 272 -3.03 29.97 6.61
N ASN A 273 -4.26 30.43 6.36
CA ASN A 273 -5.32 29.62 5.73
C ASN A 273 -4.87 28.81 4.49
N HIS A 274 -4.21 29.42 3.52
CA HIS A 274 -3.74 28.73 2.31
C HIS A 274 -2.61 27.74 2.60
N GLU A 275 -1.75 28.03 3.58
CA GLU A 275 -0.68 27.13 4.01
C GLU A 275 -1.25 25.85 4.62
N LEU A 276 -2.36 25.95 5.37
CA LEU A 276 -3.07 24.80 5.92
C LEU A 276 -3.59 23.86 4.81
N LEU A 277 -4.17 24.43 3.75
CA LEU A 277 -4.61 23.65 2.58
C LEU A 277 -3.42 22.99 1.87
N SER A 278 -2.32 23.73 1.69
CA SER A 278 -1.08 23.22 1.10
C SER A 278 -0.50 22.03 1.88
N GLN A 279 -0.51 22.07 3.22
CA GLN A 279 -0.07 20.96 4.06
C GLN A 279 -0.92 19.70 3.87
N VAL A 280 -2.24 19.85 3.74
CA VAL A 280 -3.15 18.72 3.47
C VAL A 280 -2.90 18.15 2.07
N LEU A 281 -2.71 19.00 1.06
CA LEU A 281 -2.38 18.58 -0.31
C LEU A 281 -1.04 17.85 -0.41
N GLU A 282 0.00 18.34 0.27
CA GLU A 282 1.30 17.66 0.34
C GLU A 282 1.16 16.29 1.01
N THR A 283 0.43 16.21 2.13
CA THR A 283 0.20 14.93 2.81
C THR A 283 -0.59 13.96 1.93
N ALA A 284 -1.57 14.48 1.18
CA ALA A 284 -2.30 13.69 0.19
C ALA A 284 -1.38 13.19 -0.93
N SER A 285 -0.48 14.04 -1.44
CA SER A 285 0.52 13.68 -2.47
C SER A 285 1.41 12.54 -2.00
N ASN A 286 1.94 12.65 -0.77
CA ASN A 286 2.74 11.59 -0.16
C ASN A 286 1.93 10.29 0.02
N SER A 287 0.67 10.39 0.44
CA SER A 287 -0.20 9.21 0.61
C SER A 287 -0.49 8.51 -0.72
N VAL A 288 -0.71 9.28 -1.79
CA VAL A 288 -0.91 8.80 -3.16
C VAL A 288 0.34 8.07 -3.66
N MET A 289 1.52 8.65 -3.43
CA MET A 289 2.79 8.04 -3.78
C MET A 289 2.98 6.70 -3.06
N GLN A 290 2.70 6.65 -1.75
CA GLN A 290 2.81 5.41 -0.97
C GLN A 290 1.84 4.35 -1.49
N ALA A 291 0.58 4.70 -1.73
CA ALA A 291 -0.39 3.76 -2.29
C ALA A 291 0.05 3.17 -3.63
N ARG A 292 0.67 3.98 -4.51
CA ARG A 292 1.26 3.49 -5.75
C ARG A 292 2.42 2.52 -5.48
N ILE A 293 3.28 2.78 -4.49
CA ILE A 293 4.37 1.87 -4.12
C ILE A 293 3.81 0.52 -3.65
N GLU A 294 2.77 0.50 -2.81
CA GLU A 294 2.14 -0.75 -2.38
C GLU A 294 1.56 -1.55 -3.56
N CYS A 295 0.93 -0.86 -4.53
CA CYS A 295 0.46 -1.52 -5.75
C CYS A 295 1.62 -2.09 -6.59
N LYS A 296 2.77 -1.40 -6.61
CA LYS A 296 3.98 -1.87 -7.30
C LYS A 296 4.55 -3.12 -6.65
N ASP A 297 4.51 -3.23 -5.33
CA ASP A 297 5.00 -4.41 -4.60
C ASP A 297 4.23 -5.68 -4.99
N ILE A 298 2.94 -5.58 -5.34
CA ILE A 298 2.17 -6.70 -5.91
C ILE A 298 2.74 -7.12 -7.27
N LEU A 299 3.06 -6.17 -8.15
CA LEU A 299 3.66 -6.47 -9.46
C LEU A 299 5.04 -7.12 -9.33
N ILE A 300 5.86 -6.62 -8.41
CA ILE A 300 7.19 -7.18 -8.12
C ILE A 300 7.05 -8.61 -7.58
N ALA A 301 6.13 -8.84 -6.63
CA ALA A 301 5.88 -10.16 -6.07
C ALA A 301 5.36 -11.14 -7.13
N LEU A 302 4.39 -10.75 -7.96
CA LEU A 302 3.87 -11.58 -9.06
C LEU A 302 4.96 -11.88 -10.10
N SER A 303 5.82 -10.92 -10.41
CA SER A 303 6.98 -11.11 -11.30
C SER A 303 8.00 -12.08 -10.70
N ALA A 304 8.29 -11.98 -9.41
CA ALA A 304 9.20 -12.88 -8.70
C ALA A 304 8.64 -14.31 -8.62
N ILE A 305 7.34 -14.45 -8.37
CA ILE A 305 6.62 -15.74 -8.41
C ILE A 305 6.72 -16.33 -9.83
N SER A 306 6.39 -15.56 -10.86
CA SER A 306 6.52 -15.97 -12.26
C SER A 306 7.94 -16.45 -12.59
N HIS A 307 8.97 -15.70 -12.16
CA HIS A 307 10.37 -16.08 -12.32
C HIS A 307 10.71 -17.41 -11.64
N LYS A 308 10.28 -17.62 -10.38
CA LYS A 308 10.49 -18.89 -9.66
C LYS A 308 9.74 -20.06 -10.29
N LEU A 309 8.59 -19.81 -10.91
CA LEU A 309 7.86 -20.81 -11.69
C LEU A 309 8.55 -21.14 -13.03
N VAL A 310 9.41 -20.28 -13.56
CA VAL A 310 10.22 -20.59 -14.75
C VAL A 310 11.56 -21.25 -14.36
N MET A 311 12.23 -20.74 -13.32
CA MET A 311 13.62 -21.08 -12.96
C MET A 311 13.72 -22.07 -11.79
N ASP A 312 13.23 -23.30 -12.00
CA ASP A 312 13.10 -24.32 -10.94
C ASP A 312 14.39 -24.70 -10.21
N ASN A 313 15.51 -24.69 -10.92
CA ASN A 313 16.80 -25.16 -10.40
C ASN A 313 17.68 -24.04 -9.87
N ASN A 314 17.12 -22.84 -9.70
CA ASN A 314 17.84 -21.72 -9.12
C ASN A 314 17.75 -21.79 -7.58
N ASN A 315 18.92 -21.74 -6.92
CA ASN A 315 19.05 -21.77 -5.47
C ASN A 315 18.58 -20.46 -4.81
N GLU A 316 18.31 -19.41 -5.58
CA GLU A 316 17.73 -18.17 -5.06
C GLU A 316 16.35 -18.41 -4.44
N THR A 317 16.16 -17.93 -3.22
CA THR A 317 14.88 -17.88 -2.52
C THR A 317 13.94 -16.85 -3.16
N LEU A 318 12.63 -16.91 -2.87
CA LEU A 318 11.68 -15.92 -3.36
C LEU A 318 12.07 -14.51 -2.92
N GLU A 319 12.44 -14.39 -1.65
CA GLU A 319 12.80 -13.13 -1.00
C GLU A 319 14.01 -12.50 -1.70
N GLN A 320 15.02 -13.29 -2.05
CA GLN A 320 16.18 -12.82 -2.82
C GLN A 320 15.80 -12.33 -4.23
N VAL A 321 14.82 -12.96 -4.87
CA VAL A 321 14.34 -12.52 -6.20
C VAL A 321 13.54 -11.22 -6.07
N ILE A 322 12.71 -11.08 -5.02
CA ILE A 322 11.98 -9.84 -4.72
C ILE A 322 12.98 -8.71 -4.45
N GLU A 323 13.94 -8.91 -3.55
CA GLU A 323 14.97 -7.92 -3.24
C GLU A 323 15.74 -7.49 -4.49
N LYS A 324 16.09 -8.44 -5.37
CA LYS A 324 16.72 -8.14 -6.65
C LYS A 324 15.84 -7.25 -7.53
N TYR A 325 14.55 -7.57 -7.65
CA TYR A 325 13.60 -6.82 -8.46
C TYR A 325 13.25 -5.45 -7.87
N ASP A 326 13.34 -5.29 -6.54
CA ASP A 326 13.16 -4.02 -5.84
C ASP A 326 14.28 -3.01 -6.13
N THR A 327 15.47 -3.47 -6.53
CA THR A 327 16.63 -2.60 -6.82
C THR A 327 16.37 -1.67 -8.00
N GLU A 328 17.07 -0.53 -8.02
CA GLU A 328 17.00 0.45 -9.11
C GLU A 328 17.41 -0.12 -10.48
N GLU A 329 18.26 -1.16 -10.48
CA GLU A 329 18.70 -1.83 -11.71
C GLU A 329 17.55 -2.56 -12.42
N TYR A 330 16.50 -2.96 -11.69
CA TYR A 330 15.35 -3.68 -12.21
C TYR A 330 14.11 -2.79 -12.20
N PHE A 331 13.20 -2.94 -11.23
CA PHE A 331 11.96 -2.18 -11.19
C PHE A 331 12.07 -0.95 -10.30
N GLY A 332 12.96 -0.94 -9.31
CA GLY A 332 13.22 0.17 -8.40
C GLY A 332 12.00 0.56 -7.57
N ARG A 333 11.73 -0.15 -6.46
CA ARG A 333 10.51 0.04 -5.62
C ARG A 333 10.14 1.50 -5.37
N ASN A 334 11.14 2.29 -4.93
CA ASN A 334 10.96 3.70 -4.57
C ASN A 334 11.18 4.69 -5.73
N ILE A 335 11.54 4.21 -6.92
CA ILE A 335 11.74 5.08 -8.08
C ILE A 335 10.38 5.54 -8.60
N THR A 336 10.21 6.86 -8.66
CA THR A 336 9.11 7.48 -9.39
C THR A 336 9.24 7.15 -10.87
N ILE A 337 8.26 6.45 -11.42
CA ILE A 337 8.14 6.27 -12.87
C ILE A 337 8.13 7.69 -13.48
N ARG A 338 8.98 7.95 -14.48
CA ARG A 338 9.19 9.31 -15.03
C ARG A 338 8.29 9.60 -16.22
#